data_AF-A0A833FYD0-F1
#
_entry.id   AF-A0A833FYD0-F1
#
_cell.length_a   1.000
_cell.length_b   1.000
_cell.length_c   1.000
_cell.angle_alpha   90.00
_cell.angle_beta   90.00
_cell.angle_gamma   90.00
#
_symmetry.space_group_name_H-M   'P 1'
#
loop_
_entity.id
_entity.type
_entity.pdbx_description
1 polymer ?
#
loop_
_entity_poly.entity_id
_entity_poly.type
_entity_poly.pdbx_seq_one_letter_code
_entity_poly.pdbx_strand_id
1 'polypeptide(L)' 'MALADAYVEQLRNFSGVIRGEEKPALSGRDGAVTLATTLAITESARRGRPIKVADMLAAAR' A
#
# COMPACT_ATOMS: atom_id res chain seq x y z
N MET A 1 -11.07 9.87 -23.15
CA MET A 1 -11.58 9.28 -21.90
C MET A 1 -10.95 10.05 -20.76
N ALA A 2 -11.72 10.81 -19.99
CA ALA A 2 -11.19 11.46 -18.80
C ALA A 2 -10.87 10.37 -17.76
N LEU A 3 -9.71 10.46 -17.10
CA LEU A 3 -9.42 9.61 -15.94
C LEU A 3 -10.47 9.94 -14.88
N ALA A 4 -11.14 8.90 -14.35
CA ALA A 4 -12.02 9.07 -13.22
C ALA A 4 -11.21 9.62 -12.02
N ASP A 5 -11.85 10.42 -11.18
CA ASP A 5 -11.23 10.93 -9.97
C ASP A 5 -10.87 9.75 -9.06
N ALA A 6 -9.58 9.59 -8.76
CA ALA A 6 -9.08 8.47 -7.98
C ALA A 6 -9.69 8.41 -6.57
N TYR A 7 -9.99 9.56 -5.95
CA TYR A 7 -10.61 9.59 -4.62
C TYR A 7 -12.07 9.17 -4.67
N VAL A 8 -12.80 9.57 -5.71
CA VAL A 8 -14.19 9.14 -5.93
C VAL A 8 -14.24 7.62 -6.12
N GLU A 9 -13.40 7.06 -6.98
CA GLU A 9 -13.36 5.62 -7.22
C GLU A 9 -12.90 4.84 -5.98
N GLN A 10 -11.97 5.38 -5.19
CA GLN A 10 -11.56 4.76 -3.92
C GLN A 10 -12.71 4.66 -2.92
N LEU A 11 -13.47 5.75 -2.72
CA LEU A 11 -14.62 5.73 -1.81
C LEU A 11 -15.75 4.83 -2.30
N ARG A 12 -15.99 4.79 -3.62
CA ARG A 12 -16.96 3.88 -4.24
C ARG A 12 -16.56 2.42 -4.03
N ASN A 13 -15.32 2.04 -4.34
CA ASN A 13 -14.83 0.66 -4.09
C ASN A 13 -14.89 0.32 -2.60
N PHE A 14 -14.44 1.22 -1.72
CA PHE A 14 -14.47 1.00 -0.27
C PHE A 14 -15.89 0.72 0.24
N SER A 15 -16.88 1.49 -0.24
CA SER A 15 -18.28 1.26 0.10
C SER A 15 -18.80 -0.10 -0.41
N GLY A 16 -18.45 -0.49 -1.64
CA GLY A 16 -18.80 -1.80 -2.21
C GLY A 16 -18.18 -2.97 -1.44
N VAL A 17 -16.94 -2.83 -0.97
CA VAL A 17 -16.26 -3.82 -0.13
C VAL A 17 -16.97 -4.02 1.20
N ILE A 18 -17.37 -2.93 1.86
CA ILE A 18 -18.12 -3.00 3.13
C ILE A 18 -19.44 -3.77 2.94
N ARG A 19 -20.09 -3.59 1.80
CA ARG A 19 -21.33 -4.31 1.46
C ARG A 19 -21.11 -5.75 0.97
N GLY A 20 -19.87 -6.17 0.74
CA GLY A 20 -19.55 -7.48 0.18
C GLY A 20 -19.80 -7.60 -1.34
N GLU A 21 -20.01 -6.48 -2.02
CA GLU A 21 -20.30 -6.39 -3.46
C GLU A 21 -19.01 -6.38 -4.30
N GLU A 22 -17.90 -5.94 -3.71
CA GLU A 22 -16.62 -5.79 -4.38
C GLU A 22 -15.46 -6.37 -3.56
N LYS A 23 -14.36 -6.68 -4.25
CA LYS A 23 -13.06 -6.94 -3.60
C LYS A 23 -12.31 -5.62 -3.42
N PRO A 24 -11.51 -5.48 -2.35
CA PRO A 24 -10.71 -4.29 -2.16
C PRO A 24 -9.72 -4.12 -3.32
N ALA A 25 -9.71 -2.94 -3.93
CA ALA A 25 -8.74 -2.60 -4.97
C ALA A 25 -7.30 -2.66 -4.45
N LEU A 26 -7.11 -2.43 -3.14
CA LEU A 26 -5.85 -2.60 -2.42
C LEU A 26 -6.12 -3.31 -1.10
N SER A 27 -5.52 -4.47 -0.89
CA SER A 27 -5.67 -5.17 0.39
C SER A 27 -4.85 -4.50 1.50
N GLY A 28 -5.19 -4.78 2.77
CA GLY A 28 -4.37 -4.32 3.89
C GLY A 28 -2.93 -4.86 3.84
N ARG A 29 -2.74 -6.06 3.29
CA ARG A 29 -1.40 -6.63 3.07
C ARG A 29 -0.62 -5.83 2.03
N ASP A 30 -1.24 -5.48 0.91
CA ASP A 30 -0.59 -4.67 -0.12
C ASP A 30 -0.26 -3.27 0.41
N GLY A 31 -1.14 -2.68 1.21
CA GLY A 31 -0.87 -1.43 1.94
C GLY A 31 0.35 -1.53 2.87
N ALA A 32 0.47 -2.63 3.62
CA ALA A 32 1.63 -2.87 4.48
C ALA A 32 2.93 -3.03 3.68
N VAL A 33 2.89 -3.69 2.52
CA VAL A 33 4.04 -3.81 1.60
C VAL A 33 4.45 -2.43 1.07
N THR A 34 3.49 -1.58 0.70
CA THR A 34 3.75 -0.20 0.28
C THR A 34 4.47 0.58 1.38
N LEU A 35 3.96 0.54 2.62
CA LEU A 35 4.58 1.21 3.75
C LEU A 35 6.02 0.69 3.99
N ALA A 36 6.21 -0.62 4.04
CA ALA A 36 7.51 -1.24 4.24
C ALA A 36 8.51 -0.85 3.13
N THR A 37 8.03 -0.70 1.89
CA THR A 37 8.85 -0.24 0.77
C THR A 37 9.30 1.21 0.98
N THR A 38 8.39 2.10 1.39
CA THR A 38 8.72 3.49 1.73
C THR A 38 9.78 3.56 2.84
N LEU A 39 9.63 2.76 3.89
CA LEU A 39 10.60 2.68 4.98
C LEU A 39 11.97 2.15 4.51
N ALA A 40 11.99 1.13 3.65
CA ALA A 40 13.23 0.60 3.09
C ALA A 40 13.98 1.63 2.25
N ILE A 41 13.28 2.49 1.50
CA ILE A 41 13.87 3.59 0.74
C ILE A 41 14.55 4.59 1.69
N THR A 42 13.84 5.05 2.72
CA THR A 42 14.40 5.96 3.72
C THR A 42 15.64 5.37 4.39
N GLU A 43 15.58 4.09 4.75
CA GLU A 43 16.69 3.41 5.42
C GLU A 43 17.88 3.18 4.49
N SER A 44 17.63 2.87 3.21
CA SER A 44 18.65 2.74 2.18
C SER A 44 19.39 4.06 1.98
N ALA A 45 18.67 5.17 1.90
CA ALA A 45 19.24 6.50 1.78
C ALA A 45 20.12 6.85 2.99
N ARG A 46 19.67 6.50 4.20
CA ARG A 46 20.42 6.75 5.44
C ARG A 46 21.70 5.93 5.55
N ARG A 47 21.69 4.67 5.10
CA ARG A 47 22.84 3.75 5.25
C ARG A 47 23.75 3.68 4.02
N GLY A 48 23.36 4.26 2.89
CA GLY A 48 24.10 4.18 1.63
C GLY A 48 24.22 2.75 1.09
N ARG A 49 23.28 1.86 1.42
CA ARG A 49 23.29 0.46 0.94
C ARG A 49 21.88 -0.07 0.70
N PRO A 50 21.70 -1.08 -0.17
CA PRO A 50 20.41 -1.72 -0.37
C PRO A 50 19.80 -2.28 0.92
N ILE A 51 18.48 -2.12 1.06
CA ILE A 51 17.65 -2.68 2.13
C ILE A 51 16.58 -3.56 1.50
N LYS A 52 16.36 -4.77 2.03
CA LYS A 52 15.28 -5.64 1.56
C LYS A 52 13.97 -5.18 2.19
N VAL A 53 12.92 -5.00 1.37
CA VAL A 53 11.58 -4.64 1.85
C VAL A 53 11.04 -5.67 2.86
N ALA A 54 11.37 -6.95 2.68
CA ALA A 54 10.98 -8.02 3.60
C ALA A 54 11.50 -7.80 5.04
N ASP A 55 12.67 -7.19 5.20
CA ASP A 55 13.25 -6.91 6.52
C ASP A 55 12.41 -5.84 7.27
N MET A 56 11.84 -4.87 6.54
CA MET A 56 10.95 -3.85 7.11
C MET A 56 9.57 -4.42 7.48
N LEU A 57 9.05 -5.35 6.67
CA LEU A 57 7.79 -6.05 6.99
C LEU A 57 7.91 -6.94 8.23
N ALA A 58 9.06 -7.59 8.41
CA ALA A 58 9.29 -8.46 9.57
C ALA A 58 9.41 -7.68 10.88
N ALA A 59 9.95 -6.46 10.85
CA ALA A 59 10.11 -5.60 12.03
C ALA A 59 8.79 -5.01 12.58
N ALA A 60 7.70 -5.10 11.81
CA ALA A 60 6.37 -4.63 12.23
C ALA A 60 5.54 -5.70 12.97
N ARG A 61 6.12 -6.89 13.22
CA ARG A 61 5.52 -7.99 13.98
C ARG A 61 6.15 -8.11 15.35
#